data_AF-A0A674GYQ8-F1
#
_entry.id   AF-A0A674GYQ8-F1
#
_cell.length_a   1.000
_cell.length_b   1.000
_cell.length_c   1.000
_cell.angle_alpha   90.00
_cell.angle_beta   90.00
_cell.angle_gamma   90.00
#
_symmetry.space_group_name_H-M   'P 1'
#
loop_
_entity.id
_entity.type
_entity.pdbx_description
1 polymer ?
#
loop_
_entity_poly.entity_id
_entity_poly.type
_entity_poly.pdbx_seq_one_letter_code
_entity_poly.pdbx_strand_id
1 'polypeptide(L)'
;MAPLRRLRLWLLLVLLPPPPAAPAPAPAPLRRPDWAACRVLSRELARLLGTVREPHPVLVRAAGSEEPQNWPPRIRCSDACDPQTLESNHTRCLHRIRQALQHYRDLLGSDIFREQPQPQLETTMEQLLRHVQVRLHRGFTGAAPRLHRMPRGQ
;
A
#
# COMPACT_ATOMS: atom_id res chain seq x y z
N MET A 1 -18.80 -59.86 12.77
CA MET A 1 -19.87 -58.95 12.29
C MET A 1 -19.40 -57.48 12.29
N ALA A 2 -18.28 -57.16 11.64
CA ALA A 2 -17.70 -55.80 11.60
C ALA A 2 -17.67 -55.09 10.21
N PRO A 3 -17.76 -55.76 9.04
CA PRO A 3 -17.57 -55.07 7.76
C PRO A 3 -18.79 -54.26 7.30
N LEU A 4 -20.00 -54.69 7.67
CA LEU A 4 -21.26 -54.05 7.28
C LEU A 4 -21.46 -52.68 7.93
N ARG A 5 -20.92 -52.48 9.14
CA ARG A 5 -21.00 -51.20 9.87
C ARG A 5 -20.16 -50.12 9.19
N ARG A 6 -18.99 -50.49 8.67
CA ARG A 6 -18.12 -49.58 7.90
C ARG A 6 -18.79 -49.20 6.59
N LEU A 7 -19.36 -50.17 5.86
CA LEU A 7 -20.06 -49.89 4.60
C LEU A 7 -21.23 -48.92 4.80
N ARG A 8 -21.99 -49.07 5.90
CA ARG A 8 -23.11 -48.19 6.25
C ARG A 8 -22.66 -46.77 6.60
N LEU A 9 -21.51 -46.61 7.26
CA LEU A 9 -20.92 -45.30 7.54
C LEU A 9 -20.42 -44.60 6.28
N TRP A 10 -19.84 -45.34 5.34
CA TRP A 10 -19.43 -44.81 4.04
C TRP A 10 -20.63 -44.35 3.19
N LEU A 11 -21.70 -45.15 3.14
CA LEU A 11 -22.93 -44.75 2.45
C LEU A 11 -23.54 -43.48 3.07
N LEU A 12 -23.53 -43.34 4.40
CA LEU A 12 -24.02 -42.14 5.08
C LEU A 12 -23.15 -40.90 4.80
N LEU A 13 -21.83 -41.06 4.63
CA LEU A 13 -20.93 -39.97 4.28
C LEU A 13 -21.14 -39.49 2.83
N VAL A 14 -21.39 -40.40 1.90
CA VAL A 14 -21.63 -40.09 0.48
C VAL A 14 -23.01 -39.47 0.27
N LEU A 15 -23.99 -39.80 1.10
CA LEU A 15 -25.35 -39.24 1.03
C LEU A 15 -25.48 -37.86 1.69
N LEU A 16 -24.42 -37.35 2.34
CA LEU A 16 -24.46 -36.03 2.97
C LEU A 16 -24.31 -34.96 1.87
N PRO A 17 -25.33 -34.12 1.64
CA PRO A 17 -25.24 -33.06 0.65
C PRO A 17 -24.14 -32.06 1.03
N PRO A 18 -23.39 -31.53 0.05
CA PRO A 18 -22.40 -30.49 0.33
C PRO A 18 -23.10 -29.30 1.00
N PRO A 19 -22.48 -28.69 2.03
CA PRO A 19 -23.05 -27.51 2.68
C PRO A 19 -23.30 -26.45 1.61
N PRO A 20 -24.47 -25.77 1.63
CA PRO A 20 -24.78 -24.75 0.65
C PRO A 20 -23.66 -23.70 0.70
N ALA A 21 -23.01 -23.48 -0.44
CA ALA A 21 -21.95 -22.50 -0.57
C ALA A 21 -22.48 -21.17 -0.04
N ALA A 22 -21.93 -20.71 1.09
CA ALA A 22 -22.26 -19.41 1.63
C ALA A 22 -22.06 -18.37 0.52
N PRO A 23 -23.00 -17.44 0.32
CA PRO A 23 -22.83 -16.38 -0.67
C PRO A 23 -21.51 -15.68 -0.38
N ALA A 24 -20.63 -15.63 -1.39
CA ALA A 24 -19.37 -14.92 -1.28
C ALA A 24 -19.66 -13.50 -0.75
N PRO A 25 -18.92 -13.02 0.27
CA PRO A 25 -19.17 -11.70 0.81
C PRO A 25 -19.10 -10.70 -0.34
N ALA A 26 -20.19 -9.98 -0.56
CA ALA A 26 -20.24 -8.93 -1.56
C ALA A 26 -19.05 -7.99 -1.34
N PRO A 27 -18.34 -7.56 -2.41
CA PRO A 27 -17.21 -6.67 -2.26
C PRO A 27 -17.67 -5.45 -1.46
N ALA A 28 -17.01 -5.22 -0.32
CA ALA A 28 -17.32 -4.09 0.53
C ALA A 28 -17.29 -2.81 -0.31
N PRO A 29 -18.27 -1.91 -0.17
CA PRO A 29 -18.30 -0.67 -0.95
C PRO A 29 -16.98 0.05 -0.76
N LEU A 30 -16.33 0.40 -1.87
CA LEU A 30 -15.13 1.23 -1.91
C LEU A 30 -15.39 2.48 -1.06
N ARG A 31 -14.78 2.55 0.12
CA ARG A 31 -14.82 3.76 0.93
C ARG A 31 -14.13 4.85 0.13
N ARG A 32 -14.90 5.85 -0.29
CA ARG A 32 -14.35 7.04 -0.95
C ARG A 32 -13.30 7.66 -0.03
N PRO A 33 -12.16 8.09 -0.58
CA PRO A 33 -11.18 8.82 0.20
C PRO A 33 -11.80 10.13 0.72
N ASP A 34 -11.36 10.56 1.89
CA ASP A 34 -11.71 11.87 2.41
C ASP A 34 -10.94 12.94 1.63
N TRP A 35 -11.55 13.42 0.55
CA TRP A 35 -10.96 14.43 -0.33
C TRP A 35 -10.66 15.75 0.37
N ALA A 36 -11.44 16.11 1.40
CA ALA A 36 -11.21 17.35 2.15
C ALA A 36 -9.93 17.22 2.98
N ALA A 37 -9.78 16.12 3.73
CA ALA A 37 -8.56 15.85 4.49
C ALA A 37 -7.33 15.71 3.56
N CYS A 38 -7.45 14.97 2.46
CA CYS A 38 -6.37 14.84 1.47
C CYS A 38 -5.94 16.20 0.92
N ARG A 39 -6.87 17.12 0.65
CA ARG A 39 -6.58 18.47 0.14
C ARG A 39 -5.88 19.34 1.18
N VAL A 40 -6.33 19.30 2.44
CA VAL A 40 -5.70 20.07 3.52
C VAL A 40 -4.26 19.58 3.72
N LEU A 41 -4.07 18.27 3.86
CA LEU A 41 -2.76 17.68 4.13
C LEU A 41 -1.80 17.81 2.94
N SER A 42 -2.28 17.69 1.69
CA SER A 42 -1.41 17.89 0.52
C SER A 42 -0.94 19.33 0.36
N ARG A 43 -1.79 20.31 0.72
CA ARG A 43 -1.40 21.73 0.75
C ARG A 43 -0.37 22.01 1.83
N GLU A 44 -0.57 21.44 3.03
CA GLU A 44 0.39 21.57 4.12
C GLU A 44 1.73 20.93 3.75
N LEU A 45 1.70 19.74 3.13
CA LEU A 45 2.90 19.07 2.62
C LEU A 45 3.64 19.95 1.60
N ALA A 46 2.93 20.56 0.65
CA ALA A 46 3.52 21.47 -0.33
C ALA A 46 4.13 22.72 0.33
N ARG A 47 3.45 23.27 1.35
CA ARG A 47 3.95 24.41 2.14
C ARG A 47 5.25 24.05 2.86
N LEU A 48 5.31 22.90 3.51
CA LEU A 48 6.50 22.41 4.22
C LEU A 48 7.66 22.19 3.24
N LEU A 49 7.41 21.55 2.10
CA LEU A 49 8.41 21.36 1.05
C LEU A 49 8.94 22.70 0.50
N GLY A 50 8.09 23.72 0.40
CA GLY A 50 8.50 25.07 -0.01
C GLY A 50 9.44 25.78 0.98
N THR A 51 9.56 25.28 2.22
CA THR A 51 10.50 25.82 3.21
C THR A 51 11.87 25.13 3.21
N VAL A 52 11.99 24.00 2.49
CA VAL A 52 13.26 23.27 2.35
C VAL A 52 14.15 24.05 1.38
N ARG A 53 15.09 24.82 1.94
CA ARG A 53 15.92 25.77 1.19
C ARG A 53 16.96 25.13 0.27
N GLU A 54 17.44 23.93 0.60
CA GLU A 54 18.49 23.24 -0.15
C GLU A 54 18.06 21.80 -0.43
N PRO A 55 18.02 21.37 -1.71
CA PRO A 55 17.76 19.97 -2.03
C PRO A 55 18.89 19.11 -1.49
N HIS A 56 18.54 18.04 -0.78
CA HIS A 56 19.53 17.16 -0.17
C HIS A 56 20.46 16.56 -1.26
N PRO A 57 21.79 16.55 -1.10
CA PRO A 57 22.72 16.17 -2.18
C PRO A 57 22.46 14.78 -2.79
N VAL A 58 21.96 13.84 -1.96
CA VAL A 58 21.57 12.49 -2.39
C VAL A 58 20.37 12.53 -3.36
N LEU A 59 19.40 13.42 -3.11
CA LEU A 59 18.24 13.60 -4.00
C LEU A 59 18.65 14.20 -5.34
N VAL A 60 19.60 15.14 -5.33
CA VAL A 60 20.14 15.75 -6.56
C VAL A 60 20.82 14.68 -7.43
N ARG A 61 21.63 13.81 -6.82
CA ARG A 61 22.29 12.72 -7.54
C ARG A 61 21.30 11.68 -8.10
N ALA A 62 20.29 11.29 -7.33
CA ALA A 62 19.27 10.35 -7.79
C ALA A 62 18.40 10.93 -8.93
N ALA A 63 18.14 12.24 -8.91
CA ALA A 63 17.38 12.91 -9.95
C ALA A 63 18.15 13.05 -11.28
N GLY A 64 19.49 13.12 -11.22
CA GLY A 64 20.38 13.23 -12.38
C GLY A 64 20.92 11.91 -12.92
N SER A 65 20.49 10.75 -12.38
CA SER A 65 20.91 9.45 -12.90
C SER A 65 20.33 9.21 -14.30
N GLU A 66 21.14 8.75 -15.24
CA GLU A 66 20.66 8.36 -16.58
C GLU A 66 19.84 7.05 -16.56
N GLU A 67 20.01 6.25 -15.50
CA GLU A 67 19.37 4.94 -15.37
C GLU A 67 17.95 5.07 -14.78
N PRO A 68 16.88 4.75 -15.55
CA PRO A 68 15.51 4.98 -15.11
C PRO A 68 15.10 4.17 -13.87
N GLN A 69 15.75 3.04 -13.60
CA GLN A 69 15.50 2.22 -12.40
C GLN A 69 15.86 2.95 -11.10
N ASN A 70 16.80 3.91 -11.15
CA ASN A 70 17.26 4.63 -9.96
C ASN A 70 16.42 5.88 -9.68
N TRP A 71 15.43 6.19 -10.52
CA TRP A 71 14.62 7.38 -10.33
C TRP A 71 13.64 7.19 -9.17
N PRO A 72 13.50 8.20 -8.29
CA PRO A 72 12.46 8.17 -7.28
C PRO A 72 11.08 8.05 -7.94
N PRO A 73 10.09 7.44 -7.27
CA PRO A 73 8.79 7.16 -7.84
C PRO A 73 8.07 8.45 -8.27
N ARG A 74 7.81 8.60 -9.58
CA ARG A 74 7.07 9.73 -10.16
C ARG A 74 5.66 9.34 -10.58
N ILE A 75 4.73 10.29 -10.57
CA ILE A 75 3.43 10.13 -11.21
C ILE A 75 3.65 10.23 -12.73
N ARG A 76 3.31 9.18 -13.47
CA ARG A 76 3.43 9.09 -14.93
C ARG A 76 2.09 9.39 -15.59
N CYS A 77 2.11 9.71 -16.88
CA CYS A 77 0.91 9.88 -17.69
C CYS A 77 0.01 8.63 -17.68
N SER A 78 0.59 7.44 -17.50
CA SER A 78 -0.14 6.16 -17.43
C SER A 78 -0.87 5.91 -16.10
N ASP A 79 -0.61 6.73 -15.08
CA ASP A 79 -1.11 6.49 -13.72
C ASP A 79 -2.55 6.99 -13.50
N ALA A 80 -3.21 7.51 -14.55
CA ALA A 80 -4.61 7.92 -14.52
C ALA A 80 -4.91 9.00 -13.47
N CYS A 81 -3.95 9.90 -13.27
CA CYS A 81 -4.06 11.07 -12.40
C CYS A 81 -4.55 12.33 -13.14
N ASP A 82 -5.07 12.17 -14.36
CA ASP A 82 -5.77 13.24 -15.07
C ASP A 82 -7.16 13.49 -14.45
N PRO A 83 -7.71 14.71 -14.58
CA PRO A 83 -8.98 15.07 -13.96
C PRO A 83 -10.15 14.14 -14.34
N GLN A 84 -10.23 13.72 -15.61
CA GLN A 84 -11.31 12.88 -16.11
C GLN A 84 -11.29 11.48 -15.46
N THR A 85 -10.10 10.88 -15.33
CA THR A 85 -9.96 9.55 -14.74
C THR A 85 -10.05 9.60 -13.21
N LEU A 86 -9.66 10.69 -12.56
CA LEU A 86 -9.81 10.87 -11.11
C LEU A 86 -11.29 10.88 -10.67
N GLU A 87 -12.17 11.51 -11.45
CA GLU A 87 -13.60 11.56 -11.15
C GLU A 87 -14.28 10.18 -11.30
N SER A 88 -13.90 9.44 -12.34
CA SER A 88 -14.51 8.15 -12.68
C SER A 88 -13.87 6.95 -11.98
N ASN A 89 -12.54 6.88 -11.91
CA ASN A 89 -11.79 5.80 -11.26
C ASN A 89 -10.44 6.28 -10.69
N HIS A 90 -10.48 6.79 -9.46
CA HIS A 90 -9.30 7.27 -8.73
C HIS A 90 -8.38 6.16 -8.20
N THR A 91 -8.71 4.88 -8.35
CA THR A 91 -7.99 3.78 -7.69
C THR A 91 -6.53 3.70 -8.11
N ARG A 92 -6.26 3.78 -9.42
CA ARG A 92 -4.89 3.70 -9.95
C ARG A 92 -4.04 4.90 -9.53
N CYS A 93 -4.60 6.10 -9.63
CA CYS A 93 -3.89 7.31 -9.22
C CYS A 93 -3.57 7.31 -7.73
N LEU A 94 -4.55 7.02 -6.86
CA LEU A 94 -4.33 6.97 -5.41
C LEU A 94 -3.35 5.87 -5.01
N HIS A 95 -3.36 4.72 -5.71
CA HIS A 95 -2.35 3.70 -5.50
C HIS A 95 -0.93 4.22 -5.80
N ARG A 96 -0.76 4.97 -6.90
CA ARG A 96 0.53 5.56 -7.25
C ARG A 96 0.96 6.62 -6.24
N ILE A 97 0.05 7.51 -5.84
CA ILE A 97 0.32 8.55 -4.83
C ILE A 97 0.76 7.90 -3.52
N ARG A 98 0.08 6.84 -3.08
CA ARG A 98 0.47 6.09 -1.87
C ARG A 98 1.87 5.50 -1.99
N GLN A 99 2.20 4.87 -3.12
CA GLN A 99 3.53 4.30 -3.34
C GLN A 99 4.62 5.37 -3.25
N ALA A 100 4.40 6.53 -3.85
CA ALA A 100 5.35 7.64 -3.80
C ALA A 100 5.49 8.20 -2.39
N LEU A 101 4.38 8.48 -1.69
CA LEU A 101 4.40 8.99 -0.32
C LEU A 101 5.10 8.02 0.65
N GLN A 102 4.86 6.72 0.51
CA GLN A 102 5.51 5.70 1.33
C GLN A 102 7.03 5.73 1.13
N HIS A 103 7.47 5.76 -0.13
CA HIS A 103 8.89 5.82 -0.45
C HIS A 103 9.58 7.05 0.15
N TYR A 104 8.97 8.23 0.04
CA TYR A 104 9.56 9.45 0.61
C TYR A 104 9.53 9.46 2.14
N ARG A 105 8.50 8.92 2.78
CA ARG A 105 8.49 8.76 4.23
C ARG A 105 9.63 7.83 4.69
N ASP A 106 9.81 6.70 4.02
CA ASP A 106 10.89 5.76 4.35
C ASP A 106 12.27 6.40 4.13
N LEU A 107 12.38 7.25 3.10
CA LEU A 107 13.58 8.05 2.87
C LEU A 107 13.84 9.05 4.01
N LEU A 108 12.81 9.76 4.48
CA LEU A 108 12.94 10.69 5.62
C LEU A 108 13.31 9.98 6.92
N GLY A 109 12.87 8.73 7.11
CA GLY A 109 13.26 7.90 8.25
C GLY A 109 14.60 7.18 8.10
N SER A 110 15.28 7.34 6.96
CA SER A 110 16.59 6.71 6.71
C SER A 110 17.75 7.49 7.36
N ASP A 111 18.93 6.88 7.34
CA ASP A 111 20.18 7.49 7.80
C ASP A 111 20.55 8.77 7.04
N ILE A 112 20.02 8.96 5.83
CA ILE A 112 20.25 10.14 4.97
C ILE A 112 19.81 11.44 5.67
N PHE A 113 18.68 11.41 6.39
CA PHE A 113 18.13 12.58 7.07
C PHE A 113 18.44 12.60 8.57
N ARG A 114 19.33 11.73 9.04
CA ARG A 114 19.61 11.58 10.48
C ARG A 114 20.19 12.85 11.11
N GLU A 115 21.01 13.59 10.36
CA GLU A 115 21.62 14.85 10.83
C GLU A 115 20.66 16.04 10.71
N GLN A 116 19.63 15.95 9.86
CA GLN A 116 18.65 17.00 9.59
C GLN A 116 17.24 16.39 9.54
N PRO A 117 16.72 15.93 10.70
CA PRO A 117 15.42 15.29 10.75
C PRO A 117 14.31 16.29 10.40
N GLN A 118 13.28 15.82 9.70
CA GLN A 118 12.13 16.62 9.26
C GLN A 118 10.83 16.07 9.86
N PRO A 119 10.64 16.16 11.20
CA PRO A 119 9.55 15.48 11.89
C PRO A 119 8.16 15.97 11.45
N GLN A 120 8.03 17.26 11.13
CA GLN A 120 6.77 17.82 10.66
C GLN A 120 6.41 17.33 9.25
N LEU A 121 7.42 17.16 8.38
CA LEU A 121 7.25 16.62 7.04
C LEU A 121 6.85 15.15 7.08
N GLU A 122 7.55 14.36 7.91
CA GLU A 122 7.28 12.95 8.13
C GLU A 122 5.85 12.74 8.68
N THR A 123 5.48 13.46 9.74
CA THR A 123 4.14 13.39 10.34
C THR A 123 3.03 13.73 9.33
N THR A 124 3.25 14.76 8.51
CA THR A 124 2.27 15.17 7.49
C THR A 124 2.13 14.11 6.40
N MET A 125 3.25 13.51 5.95
CA MET A 125 3.21 12.39 5.00
C MET A 125 2.48 11.17 5.58
N GLU A 126 2.69 10.84 6.85
CA GLU A 126 2.00 9.73 7.52
C GLU A 126 0.49 9.97 7.66
N GLN A 127 0.09 11.19 8.02
CA GLN A 127 -1.31 11.58 8.04
C GLN A 127 -1.93 11.44 6.65
N LEU A 128 -1.28 11.97 5.60
CA LEU A 128 -1.78 11.87 4.24
C LEU A 128 -1.88 10.41 3.76
N LEU A 129 -0.90 9.57 4.09
CA LEU A 129 -0.92 8.13 3.80
C LEU A 129 -2.14 7.43 4.43
N ARG A 130 -2.59 7.85 5.62
CA ARG A 130 -3.80 7.29 6.25
C ARG A 130 -5.09 7.67 5.52
N HIS A 131 -5.16 8.87 4.92
CA HIS A 131 -6.34 9.30 4.18
C HIS A 131 -6.36 8.78 2.73
N VAL A 132 -5.20 8.59 2.11
CA VAL A 132 -5.06 7.99 0.77
C VAL A 132 -5.25 6.46 0.80
N GLN A 133 -5.26 5.84 1.99
CA GLN A 133 -5.69 4.45 2.18
C GLN A 133 -7.19 4.31 1.92
N VAL A 134 -7.56 4.21 0.64
CA VAL A 134 -8.73 3.44 0.25
C VAL A 134 -8.45 2.04 0.82
N ARG A 135 -9.19 1.60 1.83
CA ARG A 135 -9.19 0.18 2.22
C ARG A 135 -9.72 -0.59 1.03
N LEU A 136 -8.83 -0.91 0.08
CA LEU A 136 -8.92 -2.12 -0.68
C LEU A 136 -8.75 -3.20 0.37
N HIS A 137 -9.85 -3.67 0.97
CA HIS A 137 -9.88 -5.01 1.54
C HIS A 137 -9.62 -5.96 0.38
N ARG A 138 -8.35 -6.07 -0.01
CA ARG A 138 -7.81 -7.22 -0.70
C ARG A 138 -8.00 -8.34 0.30
N GLY A 139 -8.77 -9.37 -0.06
CA GLY A 139 -8.53 -10.69 0.48
C GLY A 139 -7.05 -11.01 0.25
N PHE A 140 -6.22 -10.78 1.26
CA PHE A 140 -4.80 -11.08 1.25
C PHE A 140 -4.64 -12.41 1.99
N THR A 141 -5.13 -13.49 1.40
CA THR A 141 -4.60 -14.82 1.69
C THR A 141 -3.36 -14.97 0.82
N GLY A 142 -2.19 -14.73 1.39
CA GLY A 142 -0.94 -14.80 0.66
C GLY A 142 0.26 -14.47 1.51
N ALA A 143 0.61 -15.40 2.40
CA ALA A 143 1.91 -15.63 3.03
C ALA A 143 2.73 -14.41 3.49
N ALA A 144 2.89 -14.29 4.82
CA ALA A 144 3.99 -13.55 5.40
C ALA A 144 5.34 -14.01 4.78
N PRO A 145 6.23 -13.10 4.36
CA PRO A 145 7.59 -13.49 4.02
C PRO A 145 8.23 -14.09 5.26
N ARG A 146 8.61 -15.37 5.19
CA ARG A 146 9.45 -16.00 6.19
C ARG A 146 10.75 -15.20 6.26
N LEU A 147 10.98 -14.50 7.37
CA LEU A 147 12.30 -14.02 7.71
C LEU A 147 13.22 -15.25 7.82
N HIS A 148 14.07 -15.44 6.81
CA HIS A 148 15.24 -16.29 6.95
C HIS A 148 16.15 -15.61 7.98
N ARG A 149 16.16 -16.19 9.19
CA ARG A 149 17.11 -15.90 10.26
C ARG A 149 18.50 -16.28 9.76
N MET A 150 19.34 -15.30 9.45
CA MET A 150 20.77 -15.52 9.20
C MET A 150 21.44 -16.04 10.48
N PRO A 151 22.34 -17.04 10.38
CA PRO A 151 23.11 -17.53 11.53
C PRO A 151 24.18 -16.50 11.91
N ARG A 152 24.28 -16.21 13.21
CA ARG A 152 25.47 -15.55 13.77
C ARG A 152 26.60 -16.57 13.75
N GLY A 153 27.60 -16.35 12.90
CA GLY A 153 28.89 -17.03 13.00
C GLY A 153 29.62 -16.54 14.24
N GLN A 154 30.06 -17.48 15.06
CA GLN A 154 31.23 -17.34 15.94
C GLN A 154 32.40 -18.03 15.23
#